data_AF-A0A955J196-F1
#
_entry.id   AF-A0A955J196-F1
#
_cell.length_a   1.000
_cell.length_b   1.000
_cell.length_c   1.000
_cell.angle_alpha   90.00
_cell.angle_beta   90.00
_cell.angle_gamma   90.00
#
_symmetry.space_group_name_H-M   'P 1'
#
loop_
_entity.id
_entity.type
_entity.pdbx_description
1 polymer ?
#
loop_
_entity_poly.entity_id
_entity_poly.type
_entity_poly.pdbx_seq_one_letter_code
_entity_poly.pdbx_strand_id
1 'polypeptide(L)'
;VDSFTVPFTPGTTITNIGFHAVEHHNEAFAYLGGPAINNNPWSVNQASGSLTWSTTTNPIRWGTLYNFRFDADVPPGQGSVTLGQFKSGSPASLSGLSTVPSGAPADCNGNGTPDGDDISNGTSLDCNSNGIPDECEGPCGITLQFVAGGLASPVFLTSEPGDASRLYILEQNSGRI
;
A
#
# COMPACT_ATOMS: atom_id res chain seq x y z
N VAL A 1 12.73 1.74 24.79
CA VAL A 1 13.12 1.35 23.41
C VAL A 1 13.93 2.49 22.83
N ASP A 2 14.97 2.19 22.08
CA ASP A 2 15.89 3.19 21.49
C ASP A 2 15.95 3.19 19.97
N SER A 3 15.40 2.16 19.35
CA SER A 3 15.34 2.02 17.91
C SER A 3 14.09 1.28 17.48
N PHE A 4 13.61 1.63 16.29
CA PHE A 4 12.53 0.96 15.60
C PHE A 4 12.95 0.77 14.14
N THR A 5 12.90 -0.47 13.67
CA THR A 5 13.30 -0.85 12.32
C THR A 5 12.14 -1.51 11.60
N VAL A 6 11.81 -0.98 10.43
CA VAL A 6 10.81 -1.52 9.50
C VAL A 6 11.53 -2.06 8.27
N PRO A 7 11.48 -3.37 7.97
CA PRO A 7 12.04 -3.90 6.74
C PRO A 7 11.16 -3.54 5.53
N PHE A 8 11.76 -3.49 4.36
CA PHE A 8 11.05 -3.37 3.08
C PHE A 8 11.83 -4.07 1.97
N THR A 9 11.16 -4.36 0.85
CA THR A 9 11.80 -5.00 -0.31
C THR A 9 12.88 -4.09 -0.94
N PRO A 10 14.09 -4.58 -1.22
CA PRO A 10 15.09 -3.75 -1.87
C PRO A 10 14.64 -3.20 -3.22
N GLY A 11 14.86 -1.90 -3.43
CA GLY A 11 14.36 -1.16 -4.58
C GLY A 11 13.08 -0.36 -4.33
N THR A 12 12.38 -0.59 -3.21
CA THR A 12 11.26 0.25 -2.77
C THR A 12 11.71 1.70 -2.52
N THR A 13 10.98 2.66 -3.09
CA THR A 13 11.13 4.09 -2.81
C THR A 13 10.38 4.44 -1.53
N ILE A 14 11.11 4.95 -0.54
CA ILE A 14 10.51 5.48 0.70
C ILE A 14 10.60 7.00 0.70
N THR A 15 9.50 7.67 1.04
CA THR A 15 9.41 9.14 1.10
C THR A 15 8.63 9.61 2.33
N ASN A 16 8.54 10.93 2.55
CA ASN A 16 7.76 11.57 3.62
C ASN A 16 8.01 11.00 5.04
N ILE A 17 9.26 10.61 5.31
CA ILE A 17 9.65 10.02 6.59
C ILE A 17 9.47 11.05 7.70
N GLY A 18 8.74 10.67 8.74
CA GLY A 18 8.41 11.55 9.86
C GLY A 18 8.44 10.83 11.20
N PHE A 19 8.60 11.64 12.24
CA PHE A 19 8.65 11.22 13.62
C PHE A 19 7.94 12.26 14.49
N HIS A 20 7.14 11.79 15.46
CA HIS A 20 6.55 12.65 16.48
C HIS A 20 6.52 11.92 17.82
N ALA A 21 6.97 12.57 18.88
CA ALA A 21 6.97 12.05 20.24
C ALA A 21 6.27 13.01 21.19
N VAL A 22 5.79 12.48 22.31
CA VAL A 22 5.34 13.30 23.43
C VAL A 22 6.56 13.94 24.08
N GLU A 23 6.51 15.26 24.28
CA GLU A 23 7.49 15.98 25.07
C GLU A 23 7.42 15.53 26.53
N HIS A 24 8.57 15.25 27.12
CA HIS A 24 8.69 14.94 28.53
C HIS A 24 9.63 15.91 29.21
N HIS A 25 9.48 16.07 30.53
CA HIS A 25 10.40 16.90 31.29
C HIS A 25 11.78 16.27 31.23
N ASN A 26 12.76 17.09 30.89
CA ASN A 26 14.18 16.79 30.83
C ASN A 26 14.71 16.47 32.23
N GLU A 27 14.40 15.27 32.70
CA GLU A 27 15.06 14.68 33.85
C GLU A 27 16.36 14.05 33.35
N ALA A 28 17.45 14.77 33.59
CA ALA A 28 18.76 14.16 33.51
C ALA A 28 18.76 12.94 34.44
N PHE A 29 18.93 11.75 33.87
CA PHE A 29 19.26 10.54 34.63
C PHE A 29 20.71 10.62 35.19
N ALA A 30 21.18 11.84 35.46
CA ALA A 30 22.52 12.18 35.92
C ALA A 30 22.80 11.65 37.33
N TYR A 31 21.77 11.33 38.12
CA TYR A 31 21.96 10.71 39.44
C TYR A 31 22.54 9.29 39.39
N LEU A 32 22.59 8.64 38.22
CA LEU A 32 23.17 7.30 38.03
C LEU A 32 24.18 7.23 36.86
N GLY A 33 24.69 8.37 36.37
CA GLY A 33 25.68 8.40 35.29
C GLY A 33 25.17 7.99 33.90
N GLY A 34 23.84 8.03 33.68
CA GLY A 34 23.24 7.81 32.36
C GLY A 34 23.33 9.02 31.43
N PRO A 35 23.14 8.85 30.11
CA PRO A 35 23.11 9.97 29.17
C PRO A 35 22.01 10.97 29.53
N ALA A 36 22.24 12.25 29.26
CA ALA A 36 21.22 13.28 29.42
C ALA A 36 20.05 12.98 28.48
N ILE A 37 18.87 12.74 29.07
CA ILE A 37 17.65 12.48 28.30
C ILE A 37 17.04 13.83 27.89
N ASN A 38 16.64 13.94 26.63
CA ASN A 38 16.06 15.15 26.04
C ASN A 38 14.94 14.80 25.04
N ASN A 39 14.31 15.83 24.47
CA ASN A 39 13.22 15.70 23.49
C ASN A 39 13.70 15.75 22.03
N ASN A 40 14.99 15.50 21.76
CA ASN A 40 15.50 15.54 20.39
C ASN A 40 14.81 14.47 19.52
N PRO A 41 14.51 14.77 18.25
CA PRO A 41 13.92 13.80 17.35
C PRO A 41 14.83 12.60 17.14
N TRP A 42 14.24 11.43 16.87
CA TRP A 42 15.00 10.23 16.52
C TRP A 42 15.66 10.44 15.15
N SER A 43 16.91 10.01 15.03
CA SER A 43 17.65 10.01 13.77
C SER A 43 17.11 8.93 12.86
N VAL A 44 17.02 9.24 11.56
CA VAL A 44 16.56 8.32 10.52
C VAL A 44 17.75 7.76 9.76
N ASN A 45 17.76 6.45 9.54
CA ASN A 45 18.65 5.77 8.60
C ASN A 45 17.82 4.90 7.66
N GLN A 46 17.85 5.22 6.37
CA GLN A 46 17.25 4.44 5.30
C GLN A 46 18.35 3.64 4.58
N ALA A 47 18.36 2.33 4.79
CA ALA A 47 19.22 1.39 4.08
C ALA A 47 18.47 0.81 2.87
N SER A 48 19.12 -0.04 2.08
CA SER A 48 18.53 -0.62 0.87
C SER A 48 17.35 -1.58 1.12
N GLY A 49 17.06 -1.97 2.35
CA GLY A 49 15.96 -2.90 2.67
C GLY A 49 15.37 -2.70 4.06
N SER A 50 15.65 -1.56 4.69
CA SER A 50 15.10 -1.23 5.99
C SER A 50 15.14 0.27 6.27
N LEU A 51 14.15 0.73 7.02
CA LEU A 51 14.07 2.07 7.58
C LEU A 51 14.20 1.97 9.08
N THR A 52 15.18 2.65 9.65
CA THR A 52 15.43 2.65 11.09
C THR A 52 15.36 4.05 11.66
N TRP A 53 14.54 4.23 12.68
CA TRP A 53 14.64 5.37 13.59
C TRP A 53 15.43 4.95 14.81
N SER A 54 16.36 5.78 15.27
CA SER A 54 17.13 5.50 16.48
C SER A 54 17.46 6.75 17.30
N THR A 55 17.74 6.55 18.58
CA THR A 55 18.12 7.60 19.51
C THR A 55 19.12 7.10 20.55
N THR A 56 19.86 8.03 21.12
CA THR A 56 20.68 7.81 22.32
C THR A 56 20.18 8.61 23.53
N THR A 57 19.20 9.49 23.33
CA THR A 57 18.80 10.50 24.33
C THR A 57 17.30 10.66 24.50
N ASN A 58 16.46 10.07 23.65
CA ASN A 58 14.99 10.22 23.72
C ASN A 58 14.25 8.86 23.69
N PRO A 59 14.52 7.94 24.64
CA PRO A 59 13.94 6.59 24.57
C PRO A 59 12.43 6.56 24.78
N ILE A 60 11.73 5.64 24.10
CA ILE A 60 10.33 5.32 24.44
C ILE A 60 10.28 4.75 25.85
N ARG A 61 9.43 5.33 26.70
CA ARG A 61 9.23 4.96 28.11
C ARG A 61 7.85 4.33 28.32
N TRP A 62 7.67 3.67 29.45
CA TRP A 62 6.38 3.10 29.83
C TRP A 62 5.31 4.19 29.90
N GLY A 63 4.13 3.91 29.33
CA GLY A 63 3.02 4.87 29.29
C GLY A 63 3.15 6.01 28.29
N THR A 64 4.14 5.99 27.38
CA THR A 64 4.31 6.98 26.30
C THR A 64 3.98 6.39 24.92
N LEU A 65 3.52 7.23 24.00
CA LEU A 65 3.20 6.85 22.61
C LEU A 65 3.96 7.73 21.62
N TYR A 66 4.70 7.10 20.71
CA TYR A 66 5.50 7.77 19.67
C TYR A 66 4.93 7.37 18.31
N ASN A 67 4.95 8.29 17.35
CA ASN A 67 4.48 8.07 15.99
C ASN A 67 5.67 8.08 15.02
N PHE A 68 5.70 7.07 14.17
CA PHE A 68 6.64 6.91 13.07
C PHE A 68 5.82 6.83 11.78
N ARG A 69 6.23 7.55 10.75
CA ARG A 69 5.51 7.55 9.46
C ARG A 69 6.47 7.61 8.29
N PHE A 70 6.02 7.09 7.16
CA PHE A 70 6.68 7.14 5.86
C PHE A 70 5.66 6.74 4.80
N ASP A 71 5.93 7.08 3.54
CA ASP A 71 5.21 6.59 2.38
C ASP A 71 6.11 5.61 1.61
N ALA A 72 5.52 4.58 1.01
CA ALA A 72 6.22 3.59 0.19
C ALA A 72 5.49 3.38 -1.14
N ASP A 73 6.24 3.15 -2.21
CA ASP A 73 5.73 2.88 -3.56
C ASP A 73 5.39 1.40 -3.81
N VAL A 74 5.41 0.57 -2.77
CA VAL A 74 5.02 -0.84 -2.85
C VAL A 74 3.85 -1.14 -1.92
N PRO A 75 2.99 -2.11 -2.27
CA PRO A 75 1.86 -2.50 -1.44
C PRO A 75 2.28 -3.03 -0.06
N PRO A 76 1.36 -2.96 0.93
CA PRO A 76 1.57 -3.57 2.23
C PRO A 76 1.63 -5.11 2.13
N GLY A 77 2.62 -5.70 2.78
CA GLY A 77 2.77 -7.13 3.02
C GLY A 77 3.10 -7.40 4.50
N GLN A 78 3.20 -8.67 4.90
CA GLN A 78 3.63 -9.00 6.26
C GLN A 78 5.17 -8.99 6.36
N GLY A 79 5.69 -8.46 7.45
CA GLY A 79 7.11 -8.49 7.76
C GLY A 79 7.40 -8.34 9.25
N SER A 80 8.63 -8.67 9.63
CA SER A 80 9.06 -8.62 11.03
C SER A 80 9.72 -7.28 11.32
N VAL A 81 9.07 -6.45 12.12
CA VAL A 81 9.65 -5.19 12.62
C VAL A 81 10.46 -5.45 13.88
N THR A 82 11.46 -4.61 14.14
CA THR A 82 12.37 -4.78 15.29
C THR A 82 12.38 -3.54 16.16
N LEU A 83 12.33 -3.75 17.47
CA LEU A 83 12.49 -2.73 18.51
C LEU A 83 13.80 -2.99 19.28
N GLY A 84 14.69 -2.02 19.34
CA GLY A 84 15.91 -2.10 20.17
C GLY A 84 15.69 -1.67 21.62
N GLN A 85 16.40 -2.31 22.53
CA GLN A 85 16.35 -1.95 23.95
C GLN A 85 17.35 -0.84 24.28
N PHE A 86 16.84 0.26 24.85
CA PHE A 86 17.66 1.41 25.26
C PHE A 86 18.68 1.09 26.35
N LYS A 87 18.37 0.15 27.24
CA LYS A 87 19.30 -0.34 28.25
C LYS A 87 19.78 -1.71 27.79
N SER A 88 21.07 -1.97 27.97
CA SER A 88 21.68 -3.27 27.70
C SER A 88 20.95 -4.35 28.50
N GLY A 89 20.27 -5.25 27.80
CA GLY A 89 19.48 -6.35 28.37
C GLY A 89 19.49 -7.55 27.43
N SER A 90 19.05 -8.72 27.92
CA SER A 90 18.82 -9.91 27.11
C SER A 90 17.32 -10.18 27.03
N PRO A 91 16.71 -10.21 25.84
CA PRO A 91 17.32 -10.00 24.52
C PRO A 91 17.64 -8.51 24.25
N ALA A 92 18.63 -8.21 23.40
CA ALA A 92 18.98 -6.82 23.08
C ALA A 92 17.92 -6.12 22.19
N SER A 93 17.08 -6.91 21.53
CA SER A 93 16.00 -6.44 20.68
C SER A 93 14.80 -7.38 20.75
N LEU A 94 13.62 -6.87 20.40
CA LEU A 94 12.40 -7.64 20.26
C LEU A 94 11.89 -7.49 18.83
N SER A 95 11.43 -8.59 18.23
CA SER A 95 10.80 -8.56 16.91
C SER A 95 9.35 -8.99 16.98
N GLY A 96 8.53 -8.45 16.08
CA GLY A 96 7.11 -8.77 15.97
C GLY A 96 6.62 -8.62 14.54
N LEU A 97 5.54 -9.33 14.20
CA LEU A 97 4.92 -9.19 12.88
C LEU A 97 4.14 -7.89 12.80
N SER A 98 4.27 -7.21 11.67
CA SER A 98 3.51 -6.03 11.31
C SER A 98 3.29 -6.02 9.79
N THR A 99 2.43 -5.12 9.35
CA THR A 99 2.37 -4.73 7.95
C THR A 99 3.59 -3.86 7.62
N VAL A 100 4.29 -4.18 6.53
CA VAL A 100 5.48 -3.50 6.03
C VAL A 100 5.43 -3.39 4.49
N PRO A 101 6.27 -2.58 3.84
CA PRO A 101 6.32 -2.49 2.37
C PRO A 101 7.02 -3.72 1.75
N SER A 102 6.26 -4.81 1.60
CA SER A 102 6.75 -6.08 1.05
C SER A 102 5.72 -6.80 0.18
N GLY A 103 4.55 -6.21 -0.05
CA GLY A 103 3.52 -6.79 -0.90
C GLY A 103 3.95 -6.80 -2.36
N ALA A 104 3.58 -7.85 -3.08
CA ALA A 104 3.62 -7.82 -4.53
C ALA A 104 2.51 -6.88 -5.04
N PRO A 105 2.74 -6.12 -6.12
CA PRO A 105 1.66 -5.48 -6.87
C PRO A 105 0.57 -6.51 -7.22
N ALA A 106 -0.68 -6.04 -7.34
CA ALA A 106 -1.75 -6.89 -7.85
C ALA A 106 -1.41 -7.31 -9.29
N ASP A 107 -1.57 -8.60 -9.59
CA ASP A 107 -1.41 -9.22 -10.90
C ASP A 107 -2.49 -10.30 -10.99
N CYS A 108 -3.68 -9.86 -11.38
CA CYS A 108 -4.89 -10.67 -11.30
C CYS A 108 -4.99 -11.66 -12.49
N ASN A 109 -4.37 -11.32 -13.63
CA ASN A 109 -4.33 -12.19 -14.82
C ASN A 109 -3.14 -13.17 -14.79
N GLY A 110 -2.19 -12.99 -13.86
CA GLY A 110 -1.07 -13.89 -13.60
C GLY A 110 0.00 -13.87 -14.69
N ASN A 111 0.09 -12.78 -15.47
CA ASN A 111 1.01 -12.68 -16.59
C ASN A 111 2.43 -12.23 -16.18
N GLY A 112 2.63 -11.88 -14.90
CA GLY A 112 3.89 -11.40 -14.33
C GLY A 112 4.10 -9.89 -14.43
N THR A 113 3.13 -9.16 -14.95
CA THR A 113 3.08 -7.69 -15.04
C THR A 113 2.01 -7.21 -14.06
N PRO A 114 2.29 -6.21 -13.22
CA PRO A 114 1.27 -5.63 -12.34
C PRO A 114 0.06 -5.10 -13.10
N ASP A 115 -1.13 -5.24 -12.51
CA ASP A 115 -2.42 -4.75 -13.04
C ASP A 115 -2.33 -3.28 -13.49
N GLY A 116 -1.72 -2.42 -12.68
CA GLY A 116 -1.54 -1.01 -13.01
C GLY A 116 -0.59 -0.77 -14.21
N ASP A 117 0.44 -1.60 -14.35
CA ASP A 117 1.33 -1.55 -15.51
C ASP A 117 0.61 -2.06 -16.75
N ASP A 118 -0.20 -3.12 -16.63
CA ASP A 118 -1.01 -3.65 -17.71
C ASP A 118 -2.02 -2.62 -18.25
N ILE A 119 -2.72 -1.94 -17.35
CA ILE A 119 -3.65 -0.84 -17.70
C ILE A 119 -2.90 0.32 -18.35
N SER A 120 -1.76 0.74 -17.78
CA SER A 120 -1.00 1.88 -18.30
C SER A 120 -0.37 1.64 -19.68
N ASN A 121 0.02 0.39 -19.96
CA ASN A 121 0.59 -0.04 -21.24
C ASN A 121 -0.50 -0.41 -22.26
N GLY A 122 -1.78 -0.44 -21.84
CA GLY A 122 -2.91 -0.80 -22.69
C GLY A 122 -2.96 -2.29 -23.05
N THR A 123 -2.29 -3.16 -22.29
CA THR A 123 -2.40 -4.62 -22.41
C THR A 123 -3.67 -5.15 -21.75
N SER A 124 -4.22 -4.40 -20.80
CA SER A 124 -5.52 -4.67 -20.17
C SER A 124 -6.45 -3.46 -20.21
N LEU A 125 -7.76 -3.72 -20.21
CA LEU A 125 -8.79 -2.69 -20.19
C LEU A 125 -9.22 -2.40 -18.75
N ASP A 126 -9.48 -1.14 -18.45
CA ASP A 126 -10.10 -0.67 -17.20
C ASP A 126 -11.07 0.46 -17.54
N CYS A 127 -12.24 0.08 -18.05
CA CYS A 127 -13.29 1.02 -18.46
C CYS A 127 -13.84 1.92 -17.35
N ASN A 128 -13.81 1.47 -16.08
CA ASN A 128 -14.44 2.14 -14.95
C ASN A 128 -13.40 2.91 -14.14
N SER A 129 -12.13 2.76 -14.53
CA SER A 129 -10.96 3.44 -14.00
C SER A 129 -10.79 3.18 -12.50
N ASN A 130 -11.13 1.97 -12.04
CA ASN A 130 -10.98 1.58 -10.64
C ASN A 130 -9.60 0.97 -10.32
N GLY A 131 -8.75 0.80 -11.33
CA GLY A 131 -7.40 0.26 -11.22
C GLY A 131 -7.33 -1.27 -11.22
N ILE A 132 -8.44 -1.97 -11.48
CA ILE A 132 -8.54 -3.41 -11.61
C ILE A 132 -8.88 -3.72 -13.08
N PRO A 133 -8.09 -4.56 -13.77
CA PRO A 133 -8.40 -4.97 -15.13
C PRO A 133 -9.78 -5.62 -15.29
N ASP A 134 -10.48 -5.30 -16.38
CA ASP A 134 -11.79 -5.87 -16.74
C ASP A 134 -11.77 -7.40 -16.84
N GLU A 135 -10.64 -8.02 -17.23
CA GLU A 135 -10.53 -9.48 -17.25
C GLU A 135 -10.59 -10.13 -15.85
N CYS A 136 -10.39 -9.34 -14.80
CA CYS A 136 -10.32 -9.80 -13.41
C CYS A 136 -11.60 -9.53 -12.61
N GLU A 137 -12.38 -8.53 -13.00
CA GLU A 137 -13.69 -8.24 -12.40
C GLU A 137 -14.88 -8.50 -13.33
N GLY A 138 -14.61 -8.86 -14.59
CA GLY A 138 -15.58 -9.06 -15.64
C GLY A 138 -15.83 -7.79 -16.45
N PRO A 139 -16.48 -7.90 -17.63
CA PRO A 139 -16.76 -6.75 -18.46
C PRO A 139 -17.61 -5.79 -17.67
N CYS A 140 -17.04 -4.63 -17.40
CA CYS A 140 -17.71 -3.45 -16.92
C CYS A 140 -19.06 -3.30 -17.60
N GLY A 141 -20.10 -3.21 -16.77
CA GLY A 141 -21.46 -3.55 -17.14
C GLY A 141 -21.85 -3.08 -18.54
N ILE A 142 -21.84 -4.01 -19.50
CA ILE A 142 -22.48 -3.82 -20.80
C ILE A 142 -23.96 -3.56 -20.53
N THR A 143 -24.37 -2.30 -20.65
CA THR A 143 -25.78 -1.94 -20.50
C THR A 143 -26.50 -2.38 -21.77
N LEU A 144 -27.26 -3.46 -21.69
CA LEU A 144 -28.19 -3.84 -22.75
C LEU A 144 -29.43 -2.96 -22.63
N GLN A 145 -29.56 -1.98 -23.52
CA GLN A 145 -30.77 -1.18 -23.62
C GLN A 145 -31.74 -1.87 -24.59
N PHE A 146 -32.93 -2.21 -24.09
CA PHE A 146 -34.04 -2.64 -24.94
C PHE A 146 -34.55 -1.44 -25.76
N VAL A 147 -34.55 -1.56 -27.09
CA VAL A 147 -34.95 -0.46 -27.97
C VAL A 147 -36.27 -0.73 -28.67
N ALA A 148 -36.51 -1.97 -29.09
CA ALA A 148 -37.74 -2.36 -29.76
C ALA A 148 -38.09 -3.84 -29.53
N GLY A 149 -39.39 -4.11 -29.39
CA GLY A 149 -39.97 -5.45 -29.36
C GLY A 149 -41.04 -5.62 -30.42
N GLY A 150 -41.58 -6.84 -30.55
CA GLY A 150 -42.61 -7.19 -31.54
C GLY A 150 -42.11 -8.01 -32.73
N LEU A 151 -40.82 -8.30 -32.79
CA LEU A 151 -40.20 -9.31 -33.67
C LEU A 151 -39.90 -10.60 -32.87
N ALA A 152 -39.68 -11.70 -33.56
CA ALA A 152 -39.28 -12.97 -32.94
C ALA A 152 -37.95 -12.86 -32.15
N SER A 153 -37.11 -11.88 -32.49
CA SER A 153 -35.89 -11.51 -31.76
C SER A 153 -35.94 -10.01 -31.40
N PRO A 154 -35.93 -9.63 -30.11
CA PRO A 154 -35.86 -8.23 -29.68
C PRO A 154 -34.55 -7.56 -30.09
N VAL A 155 -34.57 -6.23 -30.30
CA VAL A 155 -33.37 -5.46 -30.61
C VAL A 155 -32.80 -4.85 -29.34
N PHE A 156 -31.53 -5.16 -29.08
CA PHE A 156 -30.74 -4.58 -28.00
C PHE A 156 -29.64 -3.71 -28.57
N LEU A 157 -29.40 -2.58 -27.91
CA LEU A 157 -28.17 -1.82 -28.08
C LEU A 157 -27.22 -2.12 -26.92
N THR A 158 -25.94 -2.06 -27.22
CA THR A 158 -24.88 -2.03 -26.22
C THR A 158 -24.01 -0.80 -26.47
N SER A 159 -23.36 -0.30 -25.43
CA SER A 159 -22.31 0.71 -25.55
C SER A 159 -21.05 0.19 -24.88
N GLU A 160 -19.90 0.68 -25.31
CA GLU A 160 -18.68 0.45 -24.54
C GLU A 160 -18.86 1.08 -23.15
N PRO A 161 -18.35 0.44 -22.10
CA PRO A 161 -18.52 0.97 -20.76
C PRO A 161 -17.74 2.28 -20.65
N GLY A 162 -18.39 3.33 -20.15
CA GLY A 162 -17.83 4.69 -20.12
C GLY A 162 -18.06 5.52 -21.38
N ASP A 163 -18.50 4.94 -22.50
CA ASP A 163 -18.84 5.66 -23.74
C ASP A 163 -20.27 5.36 -24.20
N ALA A 164 -21.26 5.95 -23.51
CA ALA A 164 -22.66 5.91 -23.92
C ALA A 164 -22.95 6.70 -25.21
N SER A 165 -21.95 7.39 -25.78
CA SER A 165 -22.10 8.14 -27.03
C SER A 165 -21.91 7.26 -28.27
N ARG A 166 -21.39 6.04 -28.10
CA ARG A 166 -21.23 5.05 -29.16
C ARG A 166 -22.08 3.82 -28.85
N LEU A 167 -23.19 3.70 -29.58
CA LEU A 167 -24.12 2.57 -29.50
C LEU A 167 -23.90 1.61 -30.65
N TYR A 168 -23.76 0.33 -30.32
CA TYR A 168 -23.65 -0.76 -31.27
C TYR A 168 -24.96 -1.56 -31.28
N ILE A 169 -25.47 -1.84 -32.47
CA ILE A 169 -26.55 -2.81 -32.67
C ILE A 169 -25.91 -4.19 -32.70
N LEU A 170 -26.36 -5.08 -31.81
CA LEU A 170 -26.05 -6.50 -31.92
C LEU A 170 -27.03 -7.11 -32.92
N GLU A 171 -26.63 -7.23 -34.20
CA GLU A 171 -27.41 -8.01 -35.16
C GLU A 171 -27.41 -9.49 -34.74
N GLN A 172 -28.58 -10.03 -34.41
CA GLN A 172 -28.77 -11.47 -34.42
C GLN A 172 -29.06 -11.92 -35.85
N ASN A 173 -28.08 -12.55 -36.50
CA ASN A 173 -28.32 -13.30 -37.73
C ASN A 173 -29.35 -14.41 -37.45
N SER A 174 -30.61 -14.13 -37.79
CA SER A 174 -31.65 -15.15 -37.87
C SER A 174 -31.39 -15.99 -39.13
N GLY A 175 -30.42 -16.90 -39.04
CA GLY A 175 -30.13 -17.84 -40.09
C GLY A 175 -31.33 -18.76 -40.34
N ARG A 176 -32.10 -18.47 -41.39
CA ARG A 176 -32.88 -19.47 -42.13
C ARG A 176 -32.56 -19.27 -43.62
N ILE A 177 -31.78 -20.18 -44.18
CA ILE A 177 -31.64 -20.39 -45.62
C ILE A 177 -32.97 -20.96 -46.14
#